data_AF-A0A0B2SEN2-F1
#
_entry.id   AF-A0A0B2SEN2-F1
#
_cell.length_a   1.000
_cell.length_b   1.000
_cell.length_c   1.000
_cell.angle_alpha   90.00
_cell.angle_beta   90.00
_cell.angle_gamma   90.00
#
_symmetry.space_group_name_H-M   'P 1'
#
loop_
_entity.id
_entity.type
_entity.pdbx_description
1 polymer ?
#
loop_
_entity_poly.entity_id
_entity_poly.type
_entity_poly.pdbx_seq_one_letter_code
_entity_poly.pdbx_strand_id
1 'polypeptide(L)'
;IKAALTSIPIYFLSFFRFPKTVVERLKRIQCRFLWGGGLEQKRIAWIKWDQVCMPKEKGGLGIKDIDTFNLVLLGKWKWNYMQEKGEIRSRVLESKYGGWRSLYEEGRVGHQSLWWKDL
;
A
#
# COMPACT_ATOMS: atom_id res chain seq x y z
N ILE A 1 10.84 19.11 1.96
CA ILE A 1 10.51 18.77 0.56
C ILE A 1 10.48 17.26 0.31
N LYS A 2 11.57 16.50 0.53
CA LYS A 2 11.54 15.02 0.45
C LYS A 2 10.46 14.39 1.33
N ALA A 3 10.29 14.87 2.57
CA ALA A 3 9.29 14.33 3.50
C ALA A 3 7.83 14.48 3.03
N ALA A 4 7.46 15.59 2.37
CA ALA A 4 6.09 15.82 1.91
C ALA A 4 5.77 15.07 0.60
N LEU A 5 6.74 15.01 -0.32
CA LEU A 5 6.56 14.31 -1.60
C LEU A 5 6.57 12.79 -1.43
N THR A 6 7.28 12.25 -0.43
CA THR A 6 7.25 10.82 -0.13
C THR A 6 6.08 10.43 0.79
N SER A 7 5.63 11.33 1.68
CA SER A 7 4.53 11.03 2.60
C SER A 7 3.19 10.92 1.89
N ILE A 8 2.93 11.72 0.84
CA ILE A 8 1.64 11.70 0.12
C ILE A 8 1.37 10.31 -0.50
N PRO A 9 2.28 9.71 -1.31
CA PRO A 9 2.07 8.35 -1.83
C PRO A 9 1.95 7.30 -0.72
N ILE A 10 2.76 7.39 0.34
CA ILE A 10 2.70 6.44 1.45
C ILE A 10 1.36 6.54 2.19
N TYR A 11 0.82 7.75 2.36
CA TYR A 11 -0.48 7.96 2.97
C TYR A 11 -1.58 7.27 2.16
N PHE A 12 -1.62 7.48 0.84
CA PHE A 12 -2.60 6.80 -0.01
C PHE A 12 -2.43 5.27 0.02
N LEU A 13 -1.20 4.77 -0.03
CA LEU A 13 -0.90 3.33 0.10
C LEU A 13 -1.23 2.75 1.48
N SER A 14 -1.34 3.59 2.52
CA SER A 14 -1.74 3.14 3.84
C SER A 14 -3.25 3.13 4.05
N PHE A 15 -3.98 3.93 3.27
CA PHE A 15 -5.42 4.06 3.40
C PHE A 15 -6.13 3.15 2.39
N PHE A 16 -5.79 3.20 1.11
CA PHE A 16 -6.59 2.52 0.07
C PHE A 16 -5.92 1.25 -0.41
N ARG A 17 -6.71 0.20 -0.70
CA ARG A 17 -6.20 -0.91 -1.52
C ARG A 17 -6.10 -0.40 -2.96
N PHE A 18 -4.89 -0.37 -3.50
CA PHE A 18 -4.71 0.14 -4.85
C PHE A 18 -5.22 -0.88 -5.88
N PRO A 19 -6.03 -0.45 -6.87
CA PRO A 19 -6.41 -1.32 -7.97
C PRO A 19 -5.17 -1.83 -8.72
N LYS A 20 -5.21 -3.09 -9.19
CA LYS A 20 -4.08 -3.71 -9.91
C LYS A 20 -3.59 -2.87 -11.09
N THR A 21 -4.50 -2.23 -11.81
CA THR A 21 -4.18 -1.33 -12.93
C THR A 21 -3.34 -0.12 -12.52
N VAL A 22 -3.60 0.45 -11.34
CA VAL A 22 -2.82 1.57 -10.78
C VAL A 22 -1.44 1.07 -10.35
N VAL A 23 -1.38 -0.07 -9.67
CA VAL A 23 -0.12 -0.71 -9.28
C VAL A 23 0.76 -0.98 -10.50
N GLU A 24 0.20 -1.55 -11.57
CA GLU A 24 0.91 -1.81 -12.83
C GLU A 24 1.39 -0.54 -13.51
N ARG A 25 0.61 0.55 -13.46
CA ARG A 25 1.04 1.86 -13.99
C ARG A 25 2.21 2.42 -13.18
N LEU A 26 2.17 2.30 -11.85
CA LEU A 26 3.27 2.73 -10.99
C LEU A 26 4.53 1.89 -11.21
N LYS A 27 4.39 0.56 -11.31
CA LYS A 27 5.49 -0.35 -11.69
C LYS A 27 6.11 0.07 -13.02
N ARG A 28 5.30 0.36 -14.05
CA ARG A 28 5.81 0.87 -15.34
C ARG A 28 6.59 2.18 -15.22
N ILE A 29 6.14 3.12 -14.37
CA ILE A 29 6.87 4.37 -14.11
C ILE A 29 8.20 4.08 -13.43
N GLN A 30 8.24 3.18 -12.44
CA GLN A 30 9.47 2.78 -11.75
C GLN A 30 10.45 2.05 -12.70
N CYS A 31 9.95 1.16 -13.56
CA CYS A 31 10.72 0.53 -14.64
C CYS A 31 11.28 1.57 -15.60
N ARG A 32 10.45 2.53 -16.04
CA ARG A 32 10.92 3.58 -16.94
C ARG A 32 11.96 4.46 -16.28
N PHE A 33 11.84 4.75 -14.97
CA PHE A 33 12.83 5.52 -14.25
C PHE A 33 14.18 4.78 -14.15
N LEU A 34 14.15 3.48 -13.85
CA LEU A 34 15.37 2.72 -13.56
C LEU A 34 16.07 2.20 -14.83
N TRP A 35 15.33 1.93 -15.92
CA TRP A 35 15.92 1.49 -17.21
C TRP A 35 15.84 2.56 -18.31
N GLY A 36 15.13 3.66 -18.11
CA GLY A 36 14.96 4.69 -19.13
C GLY A 36 16.22 5.50 -19.36
N GLY A 37 16.64 5.58 -20.63
CA GLY A 37 17.37 6.74 -21.13
C GLY A 37 16.42 7.93 -21.28
N GLY A 38 16.91 9.07 -21.81
CA GLY A 38 16.13 10.30 -22.00
C GLY A 38 14.77 10.12 -22.68
N LEU A 39 13.96 11.17 -22.70
CA LEU A 39 12.53 11.19 -23.08
C LEU A 39 12.08 10.27 -24.24
N GLU A 40 12.96 10.03 -25.22
CA GLU A 40 12.68 9.26 -26.44
C GLU A 40 13.23 7.81 -26.46
N GLN A 41 14.04 7.38 -25.49
CA GLN A 41 14.71 6.07 -25.52
C GLN A 41 14.04 5.05 -24.61
N LYS A 42 13.19 4.19 -25.18
CA LYS A 42 12.72 2.97 -24.51
C LYS A 42 13.85 1.93 -24.52
N ARG A 43 14.46 1.66 -23.36
CA ARG A 43 15.34 0.49 -23.19
C ARG A 43 14.55 -0.70 -22.67
N ILE A 44 14.96 -1.90 -23.09
CA ILE A 44 14.38 -3.16 -22.66
C ILE A 44 14.79 -3.44 -21.21
N ALA A 45 13.82 -3.75 -20.34
CA ALA A 45 14.08 -4.23 -19.00
C ALA A 45 14.42 -5.74 -19.08
N TRP A 46 15.69 -6.08 -19.01
CA TRP A 46 16.19 -7.46 -19.09
C TRP A 46 15.96 -8.28 -17.83
N ILE A 47 15.70 -7.62 -16.70
CA ILE A 47 15.52 -8.25 -15.40
C ILE A 47 14.05 -8.15 -15.01
N LYS A 48 13.46 -9.28 -14.58
CA LYS A 48 12.08 -9.30 -14.06
C LYS A 48 11.96 -8.34 -12.87
N TRP A 49 10.86 -7.60 -12.81
CA TRP A 49 10.63 -6.62 -11.74
C TRP A 49 10.70 -7.25 -10.33
N ASP A 50 10.21 -8.48 -10.17
CA ASP A 50 10.22 -9.15 -8.87
C ASP A 50 11.65 -9.42 -8.36
N GLN A 51 12.60 -9.68 -9.26
CA GLN A 51 14.02 -9.84 -8.91
C GLN A 51 14.64 -8.51 -8.47
N VAL A 52 14.23 -7.41 -9.09
CA VAL A 52 14.66 -6.05 -8.73
C VAL A 52 14.18 -5.68 -7.33
N CYS A 53 12.96 -6.10 -6.98
CA CYS A 53 12.38 -5.86 -5.66
C CYS A 53 12.99 -6.71 -4.54
N MET A 54 13.80 -7.72 -4.85
CA MET A 54 14.45 -8.53 -3.82
C MET A 54 15.40 -7.69 -2.96
N PRO A 55 15.65 -8.10 -1.69
CA PRO A 55 16.66 -7.49 -0.85
C PRO A 55 18.04 -7.49 -1.51
N LYS A 56 18.88 -6.53 -1.14
CA LYS A 56 20.24 -6.38 -1.71
C LYS A 56 21.10 -7.61 -1.41
N GLU A 57 20.89 -8.23 -0.26
CA GLU A 57 21.55 -9.44 0.20
C GLU A 57 21.21 -10.65 -0.67
N LYS A 58 20.09 -10.59 -1.40
CA LYS A 58 19.64 -11.61 -2.36
C LYS A 58 19.85 -11.20 -3.82
N GLY A 59 20.68 -10.19 -4.07
CA GLY A 59 21.04 -9.74 -5.42
C GLY A 59 20.03 -8.79 -6.09
N GLY A 60 19.01 -8.32 -5.38
CA GLY A 60 18.08 -7.29 -5.87
C GLY A 60 18.52 -5.87 -5.53
N LEU A 61 17.66 -4.89 -5.83
CA LEU A 61 17.91 -3.47 -5.50
C LEU A 61 17.24 -3.03 -4.19
N GLY A 62 16.43 -3.88 -3.57
CA GLY A 62 15.68 -3.57 -2.35
C GLY A 62 14.54 -2.56 -2.58
N ILE A 63 14.06 -2.43 -3.82
CA ILE A 63 12.91 -1.58 -4.14
C ILE A 63 11.66 -2.27 -3.61
N LYS A 64 10.84 -1.55 -2.84
CA LYS A 64 9.60 -2.13 -2.29
C LYS A 64 8.62 -2.43 -3.41
N ASP A 65 8.18 -3.68 -3.52
CA ASP A 65 7.04 -4.03 -4.36
C ASP A 65 5.79 -3.31 -3.83
N ILE A 66 5.13 -2.53 -4.70
CA ILE A 66 4.03 -1.65 -4.32
C ILE A 66 2.84 -2.44 -3.79
N ASP A 67 2.54 -3.59 -4.40
CA ASP A 67 1.39 -4.39 -4.01
C ASP A 67 1.58 -4.96 -2.61
N THR A 68 2.74 -5.58 -2.38
CA THR A 68 3.15 -6.09 -1.07
C THR A 68 3.21 -4.97 -0.04
N PHE A 69 3.78 -3.82 -0.40
CA PHE A 69 3.91 -2.69 0.53
C PHE A 69 2.55 -2.08 0.90
N ASN A 70 1.59 -2.02 -0.03
CA ASN A 70 0.22 -1.61 0.23
C ASN A 70 -0.47 -2.56 1.22
N LEU A 71 -0.38 -3.88 1.00
CA LEU A 71 -0.91 -4.88 1.93
C LEU A 71 -0.31 -4.78 3.33
N VAL A 72 1.01 -4.61 3.42
CA VAL A 72 1.70 -4.47 4.70
C VAL A 72 1.26 -3.20 5.44
N LEU A 73 1.04 -2.10 4.73
CA LEU A 73 0.57 -0.85 5.36
C LEU A 73 -0.89 -0.94 5.82
N LEU A 74 -1.77 -1.59 5.07
CA LEU A 74 -3.15 -1.87 5.49
C LEU A 74 -3.16 -2.80 6.72
N GLY A 75 -2.34 -3.85 6.70
CA GLY A 75 -2.15 -4.74 7.85
C GLY A 75 -1.63 -4.02 9.09
N LYS A 76 -0.71 -3.05 8.92
CA LYS A 76 -0.24 -2.19 10.02
C LYS A 76 -1.39 -1.36 10.61
N TRP A 77 -2.28 -0.84 9.78
CA TRP A 77 -3.48 -0.14 10.24
C TRP A 77 -4.39 -1.04 11.09
N LYS A 78 -4.68 -2.26 10.60
CA LYS A 78 -5.45 -3.26 11.35
C LYS A 78 -4.80 -3.57 12.70
N TRP A 79 -3.49 -3.83 12.68
CA TRP A 79 -2.71 -4.16 13.87
C TRP A 79 -2.77 -3.04 14.91
N ASN A 80 -2.51 -1.79 14.49
CA ASN A 80 -2.58 -0.64 15.38
C ASN A 80 -3.97 -0.48 15.98
N TYR A 81 -5.03 -0.61 15.17
CA TYR A 81 -6.40 -0.53 15.66
C TYR A 81 -6.73 -1.61 16.70
N MET A 82 -6.20 -2.84 16.54
CA MET A 82 -6.40 -3.92 17.51
C MET A 82 -5.67 -3.67 18.84
N GLN A 83 -4.50 -3.02 18.79
CA GLN A 83 -3.64 -2.80 19.95
C GLN A 83 -4.00 -1.52 20.72
N GLU A 84 -4.37 -0.44 20.04
CA GLU A 84 -4.62 0.89 20.62
C GLU A 84 -6.06 1.01 21.15
N LYS A 85 -6.47 0.11 22.06
CA LYS A 85 -7.79 0.15 22.69
C LYS A 85 -7.91 1.39 23.58
N GLY A 86 -8.80 2.31 23.21
CA GLY A 86 -9.12 3.52 23.99
C GLY A 86 -8.63 4.84 23.39
N GLU A 87 -7.80 4.81 22.34
CA GLU A 87 -7.49 6.04 21.59
C GLU A 87 -8.72 6.61 20.90
N ILE A 88 -8.73 7.93 20.67
CA ILE A 88 -9.86 8.62 20.02
C ILE A 88 -10.17 8.03 18.64
N ARG A 89 -9.14 7.63 17.89
CA ARG A 89 -9.28 6.99 16.57
C ARG A 89 -9.99 5.64 16.69
N SER A 90 -9.57 4.83 17.66
CA SER A 90 -10.17 3.53 17.92
C SER A 90 -11.63 3.66 18.35
N ARG A 91 -11.96 4.63 19.22
CA ARG A 91 -13.32 4.91 19.67
C ARG A 91 -14.25 5.37 18.53
N VAL A 92 -13.74 6.23 17.64
CA VAL A 92 -14.51 6.68 16.46
C VAL A 92 -14.77 5.50 15.51
N LEU A 93 -13.77 4.66 15.27
CA LEU A 93 -13.92 3.47 14.43
C LEU A 93 -14.85 2.42 15.05
N GLU A 94 -14.76 2.19 16.36
CA GLU A 94 -15.69 1.32 17.10
C GLU A 94 -17.13 1.81 17.00
N SER A 95 -17.37 3.11 17.20
CA SER A 95 -18.70 3.71 17.09
C SER A 95 -19.28 3.60 15.68
N LYS A 96 -18.45 3.80 14.64
CA LYS A 96 -18.91 3.77 13.25
C LYS A 96 -19.08 2.34 12.69
N TYR A 97 -18.17 1.43 13.03
CA TYR A 97 -18.07 0.12 12.39
C TYR A 97 -18.30 -1.06 13.35
N GLY A 98 -18.56 -0.85 14.63
CA GLY A 98 -18.90 -1.94 15.57
C GLY A 98 -17.70 -2.72 16.12
N GLY A 99 -16.49 -2.18 15.99
CA GLY A 99 -15.27 -2.75 16.58
C GLY A 99 -14.49 -3.69 15.67
N TRP A 100 -13.31 -4.14 16.12
CA TRP A 100 -12.40 -4.94 15.30
C TRP A 100 -12.96 -6.29 14.80
N ARG A 101 -13.95 -6.87 15.48
CA ARG A 101 -14.60 -8.12 15.05
C ARG A 101 -15.36 -7.94 13.74
N SER A 102 -15.89 -6.74 13.48
CA SER A 102 -16.60 -6.45 12.22
C SER A 102 -15.69 -6.36 10.99
N LEU A 103 -14.36 -6.33 11.17
CA LEU A 103 -13.41 -6.47 10.07
C LEU A 103 -13.41 -7.89 9.47
N TYR A 104 -13.88 -8.87 10.22
CA TYR A 104 -13.91 -10.28 9.81
C TYR A 104 -15.33 -10.80 9.60
N GLU A 105 -16.33 -10.14 10.19
CA GLU A 105 -17.74 -10.49 10.03
C GLU A 105 -18.35 -9.72 8.84
N GLU A 106 -18.54 -10.40 7.71
CA GLU A 106 -19.04 -9.84 6.43
C GLU A 106 -20.50 -9.30 6.47
N GLY A 107 -21.13 -9.10 7.63
CA GLY A 107 -22.60 -9.10 7.68
C GLY A 107 -23.36 -8.13 8.59
N ARG A 108 -22.76 -7.18 9.32
CA ARG A 108 -23.53 -6.54 10.42
C ARG A 108 -23.57 -5.02 10.56
N VAL A 109 -22.90 -4.24 9.72
CA VAL A 109 -22.91 -2.76 9.90
C VAL A 109 -23.12 -2.09 8.56
N GLY A 110 -24.13 -1.21 8.44
CA GLY A 110 -24.71 -0.63 7.21
C GLY A 110 -23.73 -0.13 6.13
N HIS A 111 -23.80 1.14 5.71
CA HIS A 111 -22.94 1.69 4.64
C HIS A 111 -21.45 1.70 5.08
N GLN A 112 -20.73 0.58 4.88
CA GLN A 112 -19.30 0.50 5.12
C GLN A 112 -18.55 1.29 4.03
N SER A 113 -17.56 2.08 4.46
CA SER A 113 -16.67 2.76 3.51
C SER A 113 -15.81 1.75 2.77
N LEU A 114 -15.39 2.06 1.54
CA LEU A 114 -14.46 1.22 0.77
C LEU A 114 -13.18 0.93 1.57
N TRP A 115 -12.67 1.94 2.27
CA TRP A 115 -11.55 1.82 3.18
C TRP A 115 -11.73 0.71 4.24
N TRP A 116 -12.91 0.61 4.86
CA TRP A 116 -13.18 -0.41 5.88
C TRP A 116 -13.24 -1.83 5.29
N LYS A 117 -13.71 -1.95 4.04
CA LYS A 117 -13.75 -3.21 3.31
C LYS A 117 -12.37 -3.66 2.82
N ASP A 118 -11.53 -2.69 2.49
CA ASP A 118 -10.17 -2.90 2.02
C ASP A 118 -9.18 -3.20 3.16
N LEU A 119 -9.51 -2.75 4.38
CA LEU A 119 -8.69 -2.96 5.57
C LEU A 119 -8.59 -4.44 5.83
#